data_AF-A0AAV2QVM1-F1
#
_entry.id   AF-A0AAV2QVM1-F1
#
_cell.length_a   1.000
_cell.length_b   1.000
_cell.length_c   1.000
_cell.angle_alpha   90.00
_cell.angle_beta   90.00
_cell.angle_gamma   90.00
#
_symmetry.space_group_name_H-M   'P 1'
#
loop_
_entity.id
_entity.type
_entity.pdbx_description
1 polymer ?
#
loop_
_entity_poly.entity_id
_entity_poly.type
_entity_poly.pdbx_seq_one_letter_code
_entity_poly.pdbx_strand_id
1 'polypeptide(L)'
;MIDPKFLWFASETNALYRIRERGQENFYNGKDTFYNHGLGFAVTSGAPFKHNFDKIILQLIESGLVDKWKQEELNKAPKPRVKDTDSIFAINIEMSQAAFFILIMGFTVAAIVLIIEIITGQLEKK
;
A
#
# COMPACT_ATOMS: atom_id res chain seq x y z
N MET A 1 -13.86 -9.00 13.38
CA MET A 1 -12.81 -9.74 14.11
C MET A 1 -11.51 -9.01 13.79
N ILE A 2 -11.00 -8.23 14.74
CA ILE A 2 -9.81 -7.40 14.56
C ILE A 2 -8.62 -8.34 14.76
N ASP A 3 -7.91 -8.69 13.69
CA ASP A 3 -6.68 -9.48 13.82
C ASP A 3 -5.69 -8.75 14.73
N PRO A 4 -5.06 -9.43 15.71
CA PRO A 4 -4.14 -8.75 16.61
C PRO A 4 -2.92 -8.28 15.81
N LYS A 5 -2.55 -7.01 15.99
CA LYS A 5 -1.35 -6.40 15.39
C LYS A 5 -0.10 -6.94 16.09
N PHE A 6 0.39 -8.09 15.65
CA PHE A 6 1.65 -8.65 16.14
C PHE A 6 2.85 -8.02 15.43
N LEU A 7 3.87 -7.67 16.21
CA LEU A 7 5.17 -7.27 15.69
C LEU A 7 6.00 -8.52 15.42
N TRP A 8 6.57 -8.62 14.22
CA TRP A 8 7.41 -9.74 13.83
C TRP A 8 8.78 -9.23 13.40
N PHE A 9 9.84 -9.85 13.93
CA PHE A 9 11.22 -9.57 13.55
C PHE A 9 11.75 -10.69 12.69
N ALA A 10 12.35 -10.32 11.56
CA ALA A 10 13.05 -11.25 10.68
C ALA A 10 14.11 -10.52 9.86
N SER A 11 14.89 -11.30 9.11
CA SER A 11 15.75 -10.74 8.08
C SER A 11 14.90 -9.99 7.06
N GLU A 12 15.46 -8.89 6.54
CA GLU A 12 14.82 -8.05 5.54
C GLU A 12 14.34 -8.86 4.32
N THR A 13 15.14 -9.82 3.87
CA THR A 13 14.80 -10.71 2.75
C THR A 13 13.55 -11.53 3.00
N ASN A 14 13.44 -12.14 4.19
CA ASN A 14 12.29 -12.96 4.57
C ASN A 14 11.03 -12.11 4.79
N ALA A 15 11.19 -10.91 5.35
CA ALA A 15 10.10 -9.96 5.50
C ALA A 15 9.55 -9.54 4.14
N LEU A 16 10.42 -9.12 3.21
CA LEU A 16 10.03 -8.71 1.86
C LEU A 16 9.35 -9.83 1.08
N TYR A 17 9.85 -11.07 1.17
CA TYR A 17 9.23 -12.23 0.53
C TYR A 17 7.80 -12.47 1.04
N ARG A 18 7.61 -12.42 2.37
CA ARG A 18 6.27 -12.61 2.98
C ARG A 18 5.31 -11.49 2.65
N ILE A 19 5.78 -10.25 2.65
CA ILE A 19 5.00 -9.08 2.24
C ILE A 19 4.56 -9.23 0.78
N ARG A 20 5.48 -9.68 -0.09
CA ARG A 20 5.21 -9.98 -1.50
C ARG A 20 4.20 -11.10 -1.68
N GLU A 21 4.28 -12.17 -0.90
CA GLU A 21 3.39 -13.33 -0.97
C GLU A 21 1.97 -13.03 -0.43
N ARG A 22 1.88 -12.27 0.66
CA ARG A 22 0.63 -12.05 1.41
C ARG A 22 -0.04 -10.69 1.18
N GLY A 23 0.61 -9.79 0.44
CA GLY A 23 0.05 -8.51 0.05
C GLY A 23 0.53 -7.38 0.94
N GLN A 24 0.91 -6.25 0.33
CA GLN A 24 1.45 -5.09 1.04
C GLN A 24 0.41 -4.44 1.96
N GLU A 25 -0.88 -4.58 1.65
CA GLU A 25 -2.00 -4.04 2.41
C GLU A 25 -2.10 -4.59 3.84
N ASN A 26 -1.50 -5.76 4.10
CA ASN A 26 -1.56 -6.44 5.38
C ASN A 26 -0.35 -6.16 6.28
N PHE A 27 0.66 -5.45 5.78
CA PHE A 27 1.93 -5.25 6.49
C PHE A 27 2.36 -3.79 6.50
N TYR A 28 2.76 -3.31 7.67
CA TYR A 28 3.51 -2.07 7.79
C TYR A 28 4.97 -2.39 8.06
N ASN A 29 5.85 -2.06 7.11
CA ASN A 29 7.27 -2.31 7.25
C ASN A 29 7.96 -1.16 7.99
N GLY A 30 8.62 -1.46 9.11
CA GLY A 30 9.49 -0.50 9.79
C GLY A 30 10.74 -0.20 8.95
N LYS A 31 11.20 1.05 8.96
CA LYS A 31 12.39 1.47 8.19
C LYS A 31 13.70 1.12 8.90
N ASP A 32 13.65 0.95 10.21
CA ASP A 32 14.84 0.73 11.02
C ASP A 32 15.22 -0.76 11.04
N THR A 33 16.50 -1.02 10.83
CA THR A 33 17.10 -2.34 11.00
C THR A 33 17.91 -2.35 12.30
N PHE A 34 17.69 -3.37 13.14
CA PHE A 34 18.38 -3.46 14.43
C PHE A 34 19.85 -3.89 14.29
N TYR A 35 20.15 -4.66 13.25
CA TYR A 35 21.44 -5.29 13.05
C TYR A 35 21.74 -5.42 11.56
N ASN A 36 22.94 -5.00 11.17
CA ASN A 36 23.47 -5.29 9.85
C ASN A 36 23.99 -6.74 9.83
N HIS A 37 23.38 -7.59 9.00
CA HIS A 37 23.76 -8.99 8.84
C HIS A 37 24.28 -9.23 7.44
N GLY A 38 25.52 -9.73 7.33
CA GLY A 38 26.10 -10.22 6.08
C GLY A 38 25.94 -11.73 5.96
N LEU A 39 25.58 -12.22 4.77
CA LEU A 39 25.71 -13.63 4.41
C LEU A 39 27.10 -13.88 3.83
N GLY A 40 27.69 -15.04 4.15
CA GLY A 40 28.99 -15.44 3.64
C GLY A 40 29.04 -16.94 3.36
N PHE A 41 29.99 -17.34 2.52
CA PHE A 41 30.24 -18.74 2.24
C PHE A 41 31.24 -19.30 3.26
N ALA A 42 30.83 -20.34 3.98
CA ALA A 42 31.71 -21.04 4.91
C ALA A 42 32.69 -21.93 4.13
N VAL A 43 33.99 -21.77 4.40
CA VAL A 43 35.07 -22.58 3.82
C VAL A 43 36.00 -23.07 4.92
N THR A 44 36.69 -24.19 4.69
CA THR A 44 37.70 -24.68 5.63
C THR A 44 38.86 -23.70 5.77
N SER A 45 39.42 -23.60 6.98
CA SER A 45 40.59 -22.74 7.22
C SER A 45 41.75 -23.19 6.34
N GLY A 46 42.42 -22.23 5.68
CA GLY A 46 43.52 -22.50 4.77
C GLY A 46 43.10 -22.99 3.37
N ALA A 47 41.82 -22.94 3.01
CA ALA A 47 41.37 -23.32 1.67
C ALA A 47 42.11 -22.50 0.58
N PRO A 48 42.80 -23.17 -0.38
CA PRO A 48 43.68 -22.49 -1.34
C PRO A 48 42.91 -21.61 -2.33
N PHE A 49 41.61 -21.85 -2.52
CA PHE A 49 40.75 -21.10 -3.44
C PHE A 49 40.06 -19.90 -2.79
N LYS A 50 40.13 -19.74 -1.46
CA LYS A 50 39.37 -18.72 -0.72
C LYS A 50 39.59 -17.31 -1.29
N HIS A 51 40.84 -16.93 -1.53
CA HIS A 51 41.18 -15.59 -2.02
C HIS A 51 40.58 -15.29 -3.40
N ASN A 52 40.72 -16.24 -4.33
CA ASN A 52 40.18 -16.08 -5.68
C ASN A 52 38.65 -16.08 -5.67
N PHE A 53 38.04 -16.92 -4.82
CA PHE A 53 36.60 -16.98 -4.64
C PHE A 53 36.04 -15.66 -4.07
N ASP A 54 36.62 -15.14 -2.99
CA ASP A 54 36.22 -13.86 -2.38
C ASP A 54 36.27 -12.71 -3.40
N LYS A 55 37.33 -12.69 -4.24
CA LYS A 55 37.47 -11.69 -5.31
C LYS A 55 36.35 -11.78 -6.35
N ILE A 56 35.99 -12.99 -6.78
CA ILE A 56 34.89 -13.18 -7.74
C ILE A 56 33.57 -12.76 -7.13
N ILE A 57 33.30 -13.14 -5.87
CA ILE A 57 32.08 -12.73 -5.17
C ILE A 57 31.99 -11.22 -5.05
N LEU A 58 33.09 -10.54 -4.70
CA LEU A 58 33.14 -9.09 -4.62
C LEU A 58 32.81 -8.44 -5.97
N GLN A 59 33.40 -8.95 -7.06
CA GLN A 59 33.11 -8.47 -8.42
C GLN A 59 31.63 -8.64 -8.80
N LEU A 60 30.99 -9.75 -8.43
CA LEU A 60 29.56 -9.98 -8.69
C LEU A 60 28.66 -9.03 -7.89
N ILE A 61 29.08 -8.66 -6.68
CA ILE A 61 28.37 -7.68 -5.85
C ILE A 61 28.54 -6.28 -6.44
N GLU A 62 29.78 -5.87 -6.73
CA GLU A 62 30.10 -4.56 -7.30
C GLU A 62 29.47 -4.33 -8.68
N SER A 63 29.32 -5.40 -9.47
CA SER A 63 28.62 -5.32 -10.76
C SER A 63 27.09 -5.30 -10.64
N GLY A 64 26.53 -5.41 -9.43
CA GLY A 64 25.09 -5.47 -9.18
C GLY A 64 24.41 -6.75 -9.67
N LEU A 65 25.17 -7.81 -10.01
CA LEU A 65 24.59 -9.07 -10.48
C LEU A 65 23.78 -9.74 -9.37
N VAL A 66 24.30 -9.69 -8.14
CA VAL A 66 23.61 -10.22 -6.95
C VAL A 66 22.29 -9.49 -6.70
N ASP A 67 22.27 -8.16 -6.82
CA ASP A 67 21.05 -7.37 -6.64
C ASP A 67 20.00 -7.68 -7.71
N LYS A 68 20.44 -7.84 -8.96
CA LYS A 68 19.56 -8.26 -10.05
C LYS A 68 18.91 -9.61 -9.75
N TRP A 69 19.69 -10.62 -9.36
CA TRP A 69 19.14 -11.95 -9.04
C TRP A 69 18.22 -11.91 -7.82
N LYS A 70 18.57 -11.13 -6.78
CA LYS A 70 17.69 -10.92 -5.63
C LYS A 70 16.33 -10.34 -6.06
N GLN A 71 16.32 -9.34 -6.92
CA GLN A 71 15.07 -8.77 -7.45
C GLN A 71 14.30 -9.77 -8.31
N GLU A 72 14.99 -10.55 -9.14
CA GLU A 72 14.38 -11.56 -9.99
C GLU A 72 13.67 -12.64 -9.16
N GLU A 73 14.32 -13.16 -8.12
CA GLU A 73 13.71 -14.13 -7.20
C GLU A 73 12.51 -13.53 -6.45
N LEU A 74 12.61 -12.27 -5.99
CA LEU A 74 11.47 -11.58 -5.37
C LEU A 74 10.32 -11.32 -6.35
N ASN A 75 10.59 -11.27 -7.66
CA ASN A 75 9.57 -11.13 -8.69
C ASN A 75 8.89 -12.45 -9.05
N LYS A 76 9.56 -13.60 -8.81
CA LYS A 76 8.97 -14.94 -8.96
C LYS A 76 8.00 -15.28 -7.84
N ALA A 77 8.14 -14.64 -6.67
CA ALA A 77 7.20 -14.83 -5.56
C ALA A 77 5.76 -14.57 -6.05
N PRO A 78 4.80 -15.44 -5.69
CA PRO A 78 3.42 -15.30 -6.13
C PRO A 78 2.92 -13.95 -5.65
N LYS A 79 2.61 -13.07 -6.61
CA LYS A 79 1.97 -11.80 -6.29
C LYS A 79 0.53 -12.16 -5.89
N PRO A 80 0.05 -11.77 -4.70
CA PRO A 80 -1.38 -11.78 -4.44
C PRO A 80 -2.01 -10.95 -5.55
N ARG A 81 -3.25 -11.27 -5.88
CA ARG A 81 -4.05 -10.42 -6.75
C ARG A 81 -4.22 -9.10 -6.01
N VAL A 82 -3.26 -8.18 -6.20
CA VAL A 82 -3.44 -6.79 -5.89
C VAL A 82 -4.71 -6.44 -6.66
N LYS A 83 -5.79 -6.15 -5.94
CA LYS A 83 -6.86 -5.38 -6.56
C LYS A 83 -6.16 -4.09 -6.94
N ASP A 84 -5.83 -3.95 -8.23
CA ASP A 84 -5.22 -2.73 -8.76
C ASP A 84 -5.99 -1.56 -8.17
N THR A 85 -5.35 -0.90 -7.22
CA THR A 85 -5.87 0.33 -6.62
C THR A 85 -5.48 1.51 -7.52
N ASP A 86 -5.07 1.21 -8.76
CA ASP A 86 -5.20 2.06 -9.94
C ASP A 86 -6.66 2.14 -10.43
N SER A 87 -7.62 1.83 -9.56
CA SER A 87 -8.88 2.56 -9.60
C SER A 87 -8.54 4.03 -9.40
N ILE A 88 -8.36 4.78 -10.49
CA ILE A 88 -8.79 6.18 -10.60
C ILE A 88 -9.95 6.31 -9.63
N PHE A 89 -9.79 7.08 -8.54
CA PHE A 89 -10.76 7.22 -7.47
C PHE A 89 -12.12 7.49 -8.12
N ALA A 90 -12.88 6.43 -8.41
CA ALA A 90 -14.17 6.54 -9.04
C ALA A 90 -15.00 7.12 -7.92
N ILE A 91 -15.27 8.42 -8.01
CA ILE A 91 -15.93 9.21 -6.98
C ILE A 91 -17.10 8.37 -6.48
N ASN A 92 -16.93 7.81 -5.29
CA ASN A 92 -17.87 6.86 -4.74
C ASN A 92 -19.15 7.66 -4.48
N ILE A 93 -20.31 7.06 -4.75
CA ILE A 93 -21.61 7.71 -4.57
C ILE A 93 -21.74 8.26 -3.13
N GLU A 94 -21.11 7.60 -2.15
CA GLU A 94 -21.02 8.04 -0.75
C GLU A 94 -20.39 9.43 -0.58
N MET A 95 -19.37 9.79 -1.37
CA MET A 95 -18.76 11.14 -1.32
C MET A 95 -19.67 12.21 -1.95
N SER A 96 -20.50 11.84 -2.93
CA SER A 96 -21.42 12.76 -3.60
C SER A 96 -22.78 12.90 -2.89
N GLN A 97 -23.12 12.03 -1.94
CA GLN A 97 -24.39 12.09 -1.20
C GLN A 97 -24.57 13.41 -0.44
N ALA A 98 -23.50 13.96 0.14
CA ALA A 98 -23.56 15.23 0.87
C ALA A 98 -24.03 16.39 -0.02
N ALA A 99 -23.58 16.43 -1.28
CA ALA A 99 -24.02 17.45 -2.25
C ALA A 99 -25.51 17.32 -2.58
N PHE A 100 -26.02 16.09 -2.73
CA PHE A 100 -27.45 15.84 -2.95
C PHE A 100 -28.30 16.22 -1.73
N PHE A 101 -27.84 15.98 -0.51
CA PHE A 101 -28.55 16.41 0.69
C PHE A 101 -28.68 17.93 0.79
N ILE A 102 -27.62 18.67 0.51
CA ILE A 102 -27.63 20.15 0.49
C ILE A 102 -28.61 20.66 -0.58
N LEU A 103 -28.59 20.05 -1.77
CA LEU A 103 -29.48 20.41 -2.88
C LEU A 103 -30.97 20.23 -2.49
N ILE A 104 -31.33 19.08 -1.92
CA ILE A 104 -32.70 18.78 -1.49
C ILE A 104 -33.16 19.76 -0.40
N MET A 105 -32.28 20.05 0.57
CA MET A 105 -32.58 21.02 1.62
C MET A 105 -32.84 22.41 1.04
N GLY A 106 -32.03 22.86 0.08
CA GLY A 106 -32.22 24.14 -0.61
C GLY A 106 -33.57 24.21 -1.35
N PHE A 107 -33.91 23.16 -2.11
CA PHE A 107 -35.20 23.11 -2.81
C PHE A 107 -36.40 23.07 -1.86
N THR A 108 -36.26 22.41 -0.71
CA THR A 108 -37.34 22.33 0.30
C THR A 108 -37.60 23.71 0.90
N VAL A 109 -36.55 24.46 1.24
CA VAL A 109 -36.69 25.83 1.75
C VAL A 109 -37.32 26.74 0.70
N ALA A 110 -36.87 26.66 -0.56
CA ALA A 110 -37.44 27.45 -1.65
C ALA A 110 -38.93 27.13 -1.89
N ALA A 111 -39.31 25.85 -1.85
CA ALA A 111 -40.70 25.42 -1.99
C ALA A 111 -41.59 25.95 -0.84
N ILE A 112 -41.09 25.95 0.40
CA ILE A 112 -41.81 26.50 1.56
C ILE A 112 -42.05 27.99 1.39
N VAL A 113 -41.02 28.76 1.00
CA VAL A 113 -41.15 30.22 0.77
C VAL A 113 -42.18 30.50 -0.32
N LEU A 114 -42.14 29.75 -1.43
CA LEU A 114 -43.07 29.90 -2.53
C LEU A 114 -44.51 29.56 -2.12
N ILE A 115 -44.73 28.53 -1.31
CA ILE A 115 -46.06 28.19 -0.77
C ILE A 115 -46.59 29.33 0.12
N ILE A 116 -45.74 29.88 0.98
CA ILE A 116 -46.13 31.01 1.85
C ILE A 116 -46.52 32.21 1.00
N GLU A 117 -45.71 32.55 -0.01
CA GLU A 117 -45.97 33.67 -0.92
C GLU A 117 -47.30 33.51 -1.66
N ILE A 118 -47.61 32.31 -2.16
CA ILE A 118 -48.88 32.02 -2.83
C ILE A 118 -50.07 32.24 -1.88
N ILE A 119 -49.96 31.78 -0.62
CA ILE A 119 -51.04 31.92 0.35
C ILE A 119 -51.26 33.40 0.71
N THR A 120 -50.19 34.14 1.02
CA THR A 120 -50.30 35.57 1.34
C THR A 120 -50.77 36.40 0.15
N GLY A 121 -50.28 36.09 -1.05
CA GLY A 121 -50.69 36.78 -2.28
C GLY A 121 -52.14 36.51 -2.69
N GLN A 122 -52.70 35.35 -2.33
CA GLN A 122 -54.13 35.09 -2.50
C GLN A 122 -55.00 35.76 -1.44
N LEU A 123 -54.48 35.96 -0.23
CA LEU A 123 -55.17 36.69 0.85
C LEU A 123 -55.24 38.19 0.60
N GLU A 124 -54.21 38.81 0.00
CA GLU A 124 -54.23 40.23 -0.36
C GLU A 124 -55.12 40.56 -1.57
N LYS A 125 -55.36 39.59 -2.46
CA LYS A 125 -56.21 39.78 -3.65
C LYS A 125 -57.71 39.62 -3.37
N LYS A 126 -58.12 39.28 -2.15
CA LYS A 126 -59.51 39.02 -1.76
C LYS A 126 -60.02 40.12 -0.83
#